data_AF-A0A958RTK4-F1
#
_entry.id   AF-A0A958RTK4-F1
#
_cell.length_a   1.000
_cell.length_b   1.000
_cell.length_c   1.000
_cell.angle_alpha   90.00
_cell.angle_beta   90.00
_cell.angle_gamma   90.00
#
_symmetry.space_group_name_H-M   'P 1'
#
loop_
_entity.id
_entity.type
_entity.pdbx_description
1 polymer ?
#
loop_
_entity_poly.entity_id
_entity_poly.type
_entity_poly.pdbx_seq_one_letter_code
_entity_poly.pdbx_strand_id
1 'polypeptide(L)'
;MKILNLLLLLISLSACKIDVTGTGTGNPLWDSEPSNLTDVEGRETFPLYYSICEVLADCNHEIVYGDCVEKVSALGNVNESLGLQNYQFSSFQEIYMAINNGHIEMNVDFHWQCEQEVLNLSCELPSVQEAYTPDSAHHYERVPGMLHEVCKKAFESN
;
A
#
# COMPACT_ATOMS: atom_id res chain seq x y z
N MET A 1 36.30 33.61 44.79
CA MET A 1 35.48 34.82 44.50
C MET A 1 35.41 35.02 42.99
N LYS A 2 34.19 35.11 42.43
CA LYS A 2 33.80 35.50 41.05
C LYS A 2 34.25 34.50 39.95
N ILE A 3 33.44 33.65 39.33
CA ILE A 3 32.07 33.73 38.75
C ILE A 3 31.89 34.94 37.82
N LEU A 4 31.92 34.66 36.50
CA LEU A 4 30.83 34.84 35.52
C LEU A 4 31.24 35.54 34.19
N ASN A 5 30.87 34.86 33.09
CA ASN A 5 30.37 35.38 31.81
C ASN A 5 31.33 36.09 30.83
N LEU A 6 31.22 35.94 29.50
CA LEU A 6 30.38 35.13 28.60
C LEU A 6 30.83 35.44 27.15
N LEU A 7 30.80 34.42 26.28
CA LEU A 7 30.58 34.45 24.82
C LEU A 7 31.68 34.88 23.80
N LEU A 8 31.65 34.10 22.70
CA LEU A 8 32.12 34.35 21.32
C LEU A 8 33.63 34.12 21.09
N LEU A 9 34.10 33.20 20.25
CA LEU A 9 33.61 32.80 18.93
C LEU A 9 33.93 31.32 18.63
N LEU A 10 32.98 30.67 17.97
CA LEU A 10 33.06 29.35 17.35
C LEU A 10 34.20 29.30 16.32
N ILE A 11 35.14 28.37 16.51
CA ILE A 11 36.14 28.00 15.50
C ILE A 11 35.96 26.50 15.18
N SER A 12 35.34 26.30 14.01
CA SER A 12 35.49 25.17 13.08
C SER A 12 35.36 23.75 13.62
N LEU A 13 34.13 23.25 13.60
CA LEU A 13 33.86 21.86 13.23
C LEU A 13 34.31 21.64 11.77
N SER A 14 35.45 20.99 11.59
CA SER A 14 35.77 20.34 10.32
C SER A 14 36.80 19.24 10.55
N ALA A 15 36.30 18.01 10.62
CA ALA A 15 36.92 16.76 10.18
C ALA A 15 36.62 15.60 11.14
N CYS A 16 35.37 15.11 11.09
CA CYS A 16 35.19 13.68 11.05
C CYS A 16 34.37 13.39 9.80
N LYS A 17 35.09 13.17 8.69
CA LYS A 17 34.55 12.55 7.49
C LYS A 17 34.19 11.12 7.86
N ILE A 18 32.91 10.83 8.00
CA ILE A 18 32.41 9.52 7.61
C ILE A 18 31.96 9.72 6.16
N ASP A 19 32.82 9.29 5.24
CA ASP A 19 32.45 9.06 3.86
C ASP A 19 31.30 8.03 3.86
N VAL A 20 30.07 8.50 3.66
CA VAL A 20 28.99 7.66 3.12
C VAL A 20 29.24 7.56 1.62
N THR A 21 30.29 6.82 1.27
CA THR A 21 30.47 6.21 -0.05
C THR A 21 30.12 4.72 0.05
N GLY A 22 29.02 4.40 0.72
CA GLY A 22 28.22 3.25 0.33
C GLY A 22 27.34 3.74 -0.82
N THR A 23 27.55 3.23 -2.02
CA THR A 23 26.65 3.45 -3.15
C THR A 23 25.23 3.12 -2.71
N GLY A 24 24.47 4.16 -2.40
CA GLY A 24 23.05 4.06 -2.12
C GLY A 24 22.34 3.66 -3.40
N THR A 25 22.28 2.36 -3.67
CA THR A 25 21.01 1.78 -4.07
C THR A 25 20.23 1.67 -2.77
N GLY A 26 19.63 2.78 -2.35
CA GLY A 26 18.61 2.72 -1.30
C GLY A 26 17.47 1.91 -1.87
N ASN A 27 17.56 0.58 -1.76
CA ASN A 27 16.38 -0.24 -1.75
C ASN A 27 15.57 0.31 -0.57
N PRO A 28 14.35 0.79 -0.82
CA PRO A 28 13.44 1.07 0.28
C PRO A 28 13.22 -0.23 1.05
N LEU A 29 12.65 -0.13 2.25
CA LEU A 29 12.35 -1.24 3.17
C LEU A 29 11.34 -2.27 2.58
N TRP A 30 11.62 -2.83 1.41
CA TRP A 30 10.81 -3.75 0.61
C TRP A 30 11.49 -5.12 0.43
N ASP A 31 12.68 -5.33 1.00
CA ASP A 31 13.40 -6.62 0.93
C ASP A 31 12.76 -7.71 1.81
N SER A 32 11.69 -7.40 2.55
CA SER A 32 10.78 -8.44 3.03
C SER A 32 9.66 -8.57 2.00
N GLU A 33 9.61 -9.69 1.29
CA GLU A 33 8.39 -10.14 0.61
C GLU A 33 7.21 -9.91 1.57
N PRO A 34 6.06 -9.41 1.08
CA PRO A 34 4.89 -9.24 1.92
C PRO A 34 4.62 -10.57 2.63
N SER A 35 4.77 -10.60 3.95
CA SER A 35 4.53 -11.80 4.74
C SER A 35 3.10 -12.28 4.49
N ASN A 36 2.94 -13.49 3.99
CA ASN A 36 1.61 -14.08 3.84
C ASN A 36 0.87 -13.99 5.18
N LEU A 37 -0.35 -13.47 5.15
CA LEU A 37 -1.23 -13.54 6.31
C LEU A 37 -1.91 -14.90 6.25
N THR A 38 -1.52 -15.82 7.13
CA THR A 38 -2.21 -17.10 7.30
C THR A 38 -3.32 -16.96 8.33
N ASP A 39 -4.53 -17.39 7.97
CA ASP A 39 -5.60 -17.56 8.96
C ASP A 39 -5.40 -18.78 9.86
N VAL A 40 -6.35 -18.99 10.76
CA VAL A 40 -6.41 -20.13 11.69
C VAL A 40 -6.51 -21.48 10.95
N GLU A 41 -6.98 -21.47 9.70
CA GLU A 41 -7.11 -22.64 8.81
C GLU A 41 -5.90 -22.84 7.89
N GLY A 42 -4.90 -21.94 7.93
CA GLY A 42 -3.71 -21.97 7.10
C GLY A 42 -3.89 -21.42 5.68
N ARG A 43 -4.97 -20.69 5.38
CA ARG A 43 -5.15 -19.96 4.12
C ARG A 43 -4.24 -18.75 4.10
N GLU A 44 -3.31 -18.74 3.17
CA GLU A 44 -2.49 -17.57 2.86
C GLU A 44 -3.34 -16.55 2.12
N THR A 45 -3.35 -15.31 2.62
CA THR A 45 -3.92 -14.19 1.89
C THR A 45 -2.85 -13.19 1.49
N PHE A 46 -2.97 -12.69 0.26
CA PHE A 46 -2.06 -11.70 -0.30
C PHE A 46 -2.63 -10.30 -0.11
N PRO A 47 -1.78 -9.27 -0.05
CA PRO A 47 -2.27 -7.90 -0.10
C PRO A 47 -3.14 -7.67 -1.35
N LEU A 48 -4.34 -7.10 -1.16
CA LEU A 48 -5.39 -7.03 -2.19
C LEU A 48 -4.92 -6.34 -3.49
N TYR A 49 -3.96 -5.43 -3.41
CA TYR A 49 -3.41 -4.74 -4.59
C TYR A 49 -2.70 -5.68 -5.57
N TYR A 50 -2.22 -6.86 -5.16
CA TYR A 50 -1.72 -7.87 -6.10
C TYR A 50 -2.84 -8.41 -7.00
N SER A 51 -3.93 -8.85 -6.38
CA SER A 51 -5.10 -9.41 -7.09
C SER A 51 -5.74 -8.37 -8.02
N ILE A 52 -5.78 -7.09 -7.59
CA ILE A 52 -6.22 -5.98 -8.45
C ILE A 52 -5.32 -5.86 -9.68
N CYS A 53 -4.00 -5.87 -9.49
CA CYS A 53 -3.05 -5.72 -10.58
C CYS A 53 -3.00 -6.92 -11.52
N GLU A 54 -3.32 -8.11 -11.05
CA GLU A 54 -3.49 -9.31 -11.88
C GLU A 54 -4.65 -9.10 -12.86
N VAL A 55 -5.83 -8.75 -12.35
CA VAL A 55 -7.02 -8.46 -13.17
C VAL A 55 -6.77 -7.33 -14.15
N LEU A 56 -6.16 -6.22 -13.68
CA LEU A 56 -5.90 -5.08 -14.55
C LEU A 56 -4.91 -5.41 -15.67
N ALA A 57 -3.82 -6.14 -15.37
CA ALA A 57 -2.84 -6.53 -16.37
C ALA A 57 -3.39 -7.53 -17.39
N ASP A 58 -4.28 -8.43 -16.96
CA ASP A 58 -4.99 -9.35 -17.85
C ASP A 58 -5.99 -8.62 -18.77
N CYS A 59 -6.65 -7.58 -18.26
CA CYS A 59 -7.61 -6.78 -19.03
C CYS A 59 -6.97 -5.70 -19.91
N ASN A 60 -5.75 -5.26 -19.58
CA ASN A 60 -5.03 -4.23 -20.33
C ASN A 60 -3.54 -4.55 -20.45
N HIS A 61 -3.14 -5.04 -21.62
CA HIS A 61 -1.76 -5.45 -21.92
C HIS A 61 -0.73 -4.31 -21.92
N GLU A 62 -1.13 -3.04 -21.82
CA GLU A 62 -0.21 -1.91 -21.68
C GLU A 62 0.30 -1.74 -20.24
N ILE A 63 -0.37 -2.38 -19.29
CA ILE A 63 0.01 -2.32 -17.88
C ILE A 63 1.23 -3.19 -17.62
N VAL A 64 2.26 -2.57 -17.05
CA VAL A 64 3.41 -3.29 -16.48
C VAL A 64 3.06 -3.68 -15.05
N TYR A 65 2.96 -4.99 -14.77
CA TYR A 65 2.52 -5.51 -13.47
C TYR A 65 3.24 -4.90 -12.27
N GLY A 66 4.57 -4.77 -12.32
CA GLY A 66 5.35 -4.15 -11.25
C GLY A 66 5.01 -2.67 -11.00
N ASP A 67 4.76 -1.90 -12.06
CA ASP A 67 4.34 -0.49 -11.96
C ASP A 67 2.93 -0.37 -11.35
N CYS A 68 2.04 -1.29 -11.71
CA CYS A 68 0.72 -1.39 -11.10
C CYS A 68 0.84 -1.64 -9.59
N VAL A 69 1.61 -2.66 -9.17
CA VAL A 69 1.75 -3.00 -7.75
C VAL A 69 2.28 -1.82 -6.95
N GLU A 70 3.35 -1.17 -7.43
CA GLU A 70 3.93 0.01 -6.77
C GLU A 70 2.88 1.12 -6.59
N LYS A 71 2.22 1.52 -7.67
CA LYS A 71 1.30 2.67 -7.65
C LYS A 71 -0.02 2.38 -6.96
N VAL A 72 -0.59 1.18 -7.16
CA VAL A 72 -1.85 0.78 -6.52
C VAL A 72 -1.65 0.61 -5.02
N SER A 73 -0.54 0.03 -4.57
CA SER A 73 -0.28 -0.14 -3.13
C SER A 73 -0.24 1.18 -2.35
N ALA A 74 0.27 2.24 -2.99
CA ALA A 74 0.40 3.58 -2.43
C ALA A 74 -0.85 4.46 -2.65
N LEU A 75 -1.88 3.94 -3.32
CA LEU A 75 -3.08 4.71 -3.65
C LEU A 75 -3.87 5.05 -2.38
N GLY A 76 -4.11 6.33 -2.15
CA GLY A 76 -4.91 6.82 -1.02
C GLY A 76 -6.42 6.65 -1.22
N ASN A 77 -7.18 6.93 -0.16
CA ASN A 77 -8.64 6.84 -0.09
C ASN A 77 -9.23 5.44 -0.37
N VAL A 78 -8.44 4.37 -0.24
CA VAL A 78 -8.95 2.99 -0.41
C VAL A 78 -9.72 2.51 0.82
N ASN A 79 -9.50 3.15 1.97
CA ASN A 79 -10.14 2.83 3.23
C ASN A 79 -11.67 2.88 3.16
N GLU A 80 -12.24 3.85 2.44
CA GLU A 80 -13.70 3.96 2.27
C GLU A 80 -14.26 2.80 1.45
N SER A 81 -13.58 2.41 0.37
CA SER A 81 -13.98 1.27 -0.45
C SER A 81 -13.84 -0.06 0.28
N LEU A 82 -12.94 -0.11 1.25
CA LEU A 82 -12.78 -1.23 2.18
C LEU A 82 -13.65 -1.06 3.43
N GLY A 83 -14.61 -0.12 3.49
CA GLY A 83 -15.49 0.02 4.66
C GLY A 83 -14.77 0.35 5.99
N LEU A 84 -13.51 0.76 5.95
CA LEU A 84 -12.73 1.13 7.12
C LEU A 84 -13.11 2.55 7.55
N GLN A 85 -13.90 2.65 8.62
CA GLN A 85 -14.38 3.92 9.17
C GLN A 85 -13.30 4.74 9.88
N ASN A 86 -12.11 4.18 10.08
CA ASN A 86 -11.01 4.83 10.76
C ASN A 86 -10.04 5.43 9.72
N TYR A 87 -10.19 6.72 9.44
CA TYR A 87 -9.41 7.49 8.45
C TYR A 87 -7.90 7.62 8.77
N GLN A 88 -7.39 6.86 9.74
CA GLN A 88 -5.97 6.86 10.10
C GLN A 88 -5.08 6.19 9.05
N PHE A 89 -5.64 5.25 8.27
CA PHE A 89 -4.94 4.54 7.23
C PHE A 89 -5.74 4.68 5.94
N SER A 90 -5.12 5.22 4.91
CA SER A 90 -5.77 5.65 3.68
C SER A 90 -5.34 4.85 2.46
N SER A 91 -4.14 4.28 2.48
CA SER A 91 -3.60 3.44 1.40
C SER A 91 -3.57 1.95 1.75
N PHE A 92 -3.49 1.09 0.74
CA PHE A 92 -3.34 -0.35 0.98
C PHE A 92 -2.07 -0.67 1.78
N GLN A 93 -0.96 0.00 1.46
CA GLN A 93 0.29 -0.17 2.16
C GLN A 93 0.17 0.22 3.64
N GLU A 94 -0.47 1.36 3.95
CA GLU A 94 -0.73 1.79 5.33
C GLU A 94 -1.59 0.78 6.09
N ILE A 95 -2.66 0.29 5.47
CA ILE A 95 -3.57 -0.70 6.06
C ILE A 95 -2.84 -2.01 6.34
N TYR A 96 -2.06 -2.51 5.37
CA TYR A 96 -1.32 -3.76 5.54
C TYR A 96 -0.23 -3.66 6.62
N MET A 97 0.50 -2.54 6.69
CA MET A 97 1.42 -2.29 7.80
C MET A 97 0.70 -2.23 9.15
N ALA A 98 -0.49 -1.61 9.21
CA ALA A 98 -1.29 -1.55 10.42
C ALA A 98 -1.75 -2.94 10.88
N ILE A 99 -2.10 -3.83 9.95
CA ILE A 99 -2.42 -5.24 10.25
C ILE A 99 -1.20 -5.97 10.82
N ASN A 100 -0.05 -5.90 10.14
CA ASN A 100 1.18 -6.57 10.57
C ASN A 100 1.69 -6.08 11.94
N ASN A 101 1.46 -4.81 12.25
CA ASN A 101 1.81 -4.21 13.54
C ASN A 101 0.75 -4.43 14.62
N GLY A 102 -0.36 -5.11 14.30
CA GLY A 102 -1.46 -5.39 15.24
C GLY A 102 -2.30 -4.17 15.61
N HIS A 103 -2.27 -3.10 14.81
CA HIS A 103 -3.13 -1.92 14.97
C HIS A 103 -4.54 -2.12 14.40
N ILE A 104 -4.67 -2.99 13.39
CA ILE A 104 -5.95 -3.43 12.83
C ILE A 104 -5.97 -4.96 12.88
N GLU A 105 -7.05 -5.54 13.38
CA GLU A 105 -7.31 -6.97 13.20
C GLU A 105 -7.97 -7.19 11.84
N MET A 106 -7.38 -8.06 11.03
CA MET A 106 -7.94 -8.43 9.73
C MET A 106 -8.93 -9.58 9.92
N ASN A 107 -10.15 -9.41 9.41
CA ASN A 107 -11.05 -10.54 9.18
C ASN A 107 -10.54 -11.31 7.95
N VAL A 108 -9.92 -12.47 8.16
CA VAL A 108 -9.25 -13.19 7.07
C VAL A 108 -10.24 -13.83 6.09
N ASP A 109 -11.38 -14.33 6.57
CA ASP A 109 -12.47 -14.82 5.73
C ASP A 109 -12.97 -13.73 4.77
N PHE A 110 -13.18 -12.54 5.33
CA PHE A 110 -13.57 -11.36 4.57
C PHE A 110 -12.54 -11.04 3.49
N HIS A 111 -11.26 -10.95 3.89
CA HIS A 111 -10.18 -10.56 3.00
C HIS A 111 -10.09 -11.55 1.84
N TRP A 112 -10.12 -12.85 2.14
CA TRP A 112 -10.12 -13.91 1.14
C TRP A 112 -11.31 -13.80 0.19
N GLN A 113 -12.53 -13.56 0.71
CA GLN A 113 -13.71 -13.39 -0.15
C GLN A 113 -13.56 -12.17 -1.08
N CYS A 114 -13.15 -11.02 -0.54
CA CYS A 114 -12.89 -9.81 -1.32
C CYS A 114 -11.82 -10.05 -2.40
N GLU A 115 -10.74 -10.76 -2.08
CA GLU A 115 -9.72 -11.18 -3.04
C GLU A 115 -10.31 -12.05 -4.16
N GLN A 116 -11.10 -13.08 -3.83
CA GLN A 116 -11.74 -13.94 -4.83
C GLN A 116 -12.74 -13.19 -5.72
N GLU A 117 -13.50 -12.26 -5.15
CA GLU A 117 -14.44 -11.42 -5.93
C GLU A 117 -13.69 -10.49 -6.87
N VAL A 118 -12.55 -9.91 -6.45
CA VAL A 118 -11.67 -9.12 -7.32
C VAL A 118 -11.16 -9.97 -8.48
N LEU A 119 -10.59 -11.15 -8.20
CA LEU A 119 -10.04 -12.05 -9.24
C LEU A 119 -11.08 -12.52 -10.26
N ASN A 120 -12.37 -12.48 -9.91
CA ASN A 120 -13.46 -12.86 -10.80
C ASN A 120 -14.08 -11.68 -11.58
N LEU A 121 -13.55 -10.46 -11.43
CA LEU A 121 -14.04 -9.30 -12.17
C LEU A 121 -13.78 -9.46 -13.69
N SER A 122 -14.80 -9.15 -14.48
CA SER A 122 -14.70 -9.18 -15.95
C SER A 122 -14.11 -7.90 -16.51
N CYS A 123 -13.27 -8.01 -17.55
CA CYS A 123 -12.72 -6.88 -18.30
C CYS A 123 -13.77 -6.00 -19.00
N GLU A 124 -15.01 -6.49 -19.12
CA GLU A 124 -16.13 -5.75 -19.68
C GLU A 124 -16.84 -4.87 -18.63
N LEU A 125 -16.48 -5.00 -17.34
CA LEU A 125 -17.05 -4.17 -16.30
C LEU A 125 -16.51 -2.73 -16.42
N PRO A 126 -17.40 -1.71 -16.44
CA PRO A 126 -16.96 -0.31 -16.50
C PRO A 126 -15.98 0.07 -15.40
N SER A 127 -16.16 -0.45 -14.18
CA SER A 127 -15.24 -0.20 -13.07
C SER A 127 -13.82 -0.73 -13.32
N VAL A 128 -13.68 -1.85 -14.04
CA VAL A 128 -12.37 -2.41 -14.43
C VAL A 128 -11.73 -1.59 -15.54
N GLN A 129 -12.53 -1.20 -16.55
CA GLN A 129 -12.06 -0.38 -17.67
C GLN A 129 -11.64 1.02 -17.23
N GLU A 130 -12.37 1.62 -16.29
CA GLU A 130 -12.10 2.96 -15.79
C GLU A 130 -10.96 3.00 -14.78
N ALA A 131 -10.68 1.88 -14.09
CA ALA A 131 -9.62 1.79 -13.09
C ALA A 131 -8.22 2.03 -13.65
N TYR A 132 -8.02 1.81 -14.95
CA TYR A 132 -6.79 2.17 -15.63
C TYR A 132 -7.05 3.19 -16.76
N THR A 133 -6.40 4.35 -16.67
CA THR A 133 -6.46 5.38 -17.72
C THR A 133 -5.08 5.52 -18.37
N PRO A 134 -4.88 5.03 -19.61
CA PRO A 134 -3.61 5.22 -20.30
C PRO A 134 -3.30 6.72 -20.46
N ASP A 135 -2.01 7.06 -20.48
CA ASP A 135 -1.47 8.43 -20.62
C ASP A 135 -1.81 9.45 -19.52
N SER A 136 -2.35 9.01 -18.38
CA SER A 136 -2.96 9.90 -17.40
C SER A 136 -2.11 10.54 -16.30
N ALA A 137 -0.84 10.27 -16.00
CA ALA A 137 -0.18 10.66 -14.72
C ALA A 137 -0.81 10.06 -13.43
N HIS A 138 -2.15 9.98 -13.34
CA HIS A 138 -2.94 9.35 -12.29
C HIS A 138 -3.65 8.09 -12.79
N HIS A 139 -2.91 7.25 -13.53
CA HIS A 139 -3.45 6.12 -14.29
C HIS A 139 -4.29 5.13 -13.47
N TYR A 140 -4.11 5.05 -12.15
CA TYR A 140 -4.81 4.11 -11.26
C TYR A 140 -5.77 4.77 -10.26
N GLU A 141 -6.06 6.07 -10.38
CA GLU A 141 -6.84 6.80 -9.37
C GLU A 141 -8.26 6.26 -9.14
N ARG A 142 -8.80 5.52 -10.12
CA ARG A 142 -10.15 4.96 -10.11
C ARG A 142 -10.23 3.52 -9.60
N VAL A 143 -9.12 2.90 -9.22
CA VAL A 143 -9.10 1.57 -8.58
C VAL A 143 -10.05 1.44 -7.38
N PRO A 144 -10.25 2.44 -6.49
CA PRO A 144 -11.20 2.31 -5.38
C PRO A 144 -12.63 2.06 -5.85
N GLY A 145 -12.99 2.48 -7.07
CA GLY A 145 -14.28 2.21 -7.69
C GLY A 145 -14.49 0.74 -8.05
N MET A 146 -13.43 -0.02 -8.36
CA MET A 146 -13.52 -1.48 -8.53
C MET A 146 -13.93 -2.15 -7.23
N LEU A 147 -13.39 -1.69 -6.10
CA LEU A 147 -13.54 -2.30 -4.79
C LEU A 147 -14.89 -2.04 -4.13
N HIS A 148 -15.50 -0.88 -4.41
CA HIS A 148 -16.73 -0.44 -3.76
C HIS A 148 -17.87 -1.46 -3.90
N GLU A 149 -17.94 -2.14 -5.05
CA GLU A 149 -18.99 -3.10 -5.36
C GLU A 149 -18.73 -4.50 -4.78
N VAL A 150 -17.45 -4.87 -4.59
CA VAL A 150 -17.04 -6.23 -4.19
C VAL A 150 -16.68 -6.36 -2.72
N CYS A 151 -16.02 -5.35 -2.13
CA CYS A 151 -15.44 -5.47 -0.79
C CYS A 151 -16.22 -4.73 0.30
N LYS A 152 -17.11 -3.80 -0.04
CA LYS A 152 -17.88 -3.01 0.94
C LYS A 152 -18.78 -3.85 1.85
N LYS A 153 -19.44 -4.87 1.30
CA LYS A 153 -20.45 -5.65 2.05
C LYS A 153 -19.89 -6.43 3.23
N ALA A 154 -18.62 -6.81 3.18
CA ALA A 154 -18.16 -7.84 4.08
C ALA A 154 -17.37 -7.29 5.31
N PHE A 155 -17.15 -5.97 5.39
CA PHE A 155 -16.79 -5.28 6.64
C PHE A 155 -18.00 -4.94 7.53
N GLU A 156 -19.20 -4.78 6.95
CA GLU A 156 -20.43 -4.36 7.66
C GLU A 156 -21.14 -5.51 8.41
N SER A 157 -20.58 -6.73 8.43
CA SER A 157 -21.20 -7.93 9.01
C SER A 157 -20.65 -8.36 10.39
N ASN A 158 -19.84 -7.51 11.04
CA ASN A 158 -19.40 -7.64 12.44
C ASN A 158 -19.99 -6.52 13.31
#